data_AF-A0A957MG58-F1
#
_entry.id   AF-A0A957MG58-F1
#
_cell.length_a   1.000
_cell.length_b   1.000
_cell.length_c   1.000
_cell.angle_alpha   90.00
_cell.angle_beta   90.00
_cell.angle_gamma   90.00
#
_symmetry.space_group_name_H-M   'P 1'
#
loop_
_entity.id
_entity.type
_entity.pdbx_description
1 polymer ?
#
loop_
_entity_poly.entity_id
_entity_poly.type
_entity_poly.pdbx_seq_one_letter_code
_entity_poly.pdbx_strand_id
1 'polypeptide(L)'
;PGTDAVWMVHPFSAIATDFVVHAAGQQWYANCVWDGLSILGIVGDGKLETHSPQTGAPIRFDVLDGRVTTDAIVHFLVPARRFWDDIGFT
;
A
#
# COMPACT_ATOMS: atom_id res chain seq x y z
N PRO A 1 -14.48 0.81 -16.16
CA PRO A 1 -15.57 0.01 -16.77
C PRO A 1 -15.48 0.06 -18.29
N GLY A 2 -15.47 -1.10 -18.97
CA GLY A 2 -15.38 -1.16 -20.44
C GLY A 2 -14.02 -1.63 -21.00
N THR A 3 -13.12 -2.13 -20.15
CA THR A 3 -11.87 -2.80 -20.55
C THR A 3 -11.72 -4.11 -19.79
N ASP A 4 -10.80 -4.97 -20.24
CA ASP A 4 -10.32 -6.19 -19.59
C ASP A 4 -9.09 -5.95 -18.68
N ALA A 5 -8.62 -4.71 -18.61
CA ALA A 5 -7.50 -4.32 -17.77
C ALA A 5 -7.88 -4.50 -16.29
N VAL A 6 -7.05 -5.25 -15.57
CA VAL A 6 -7.22 -5.38 -14.13
C VAL A 6 -6.84 -4.08 -13.45
N TRP A 7 -7.72 -3.57 -12.60
CA TRP A 7 -7.48 -2.32 -11.86
C TRP A 7 -6.64 -2.56 -10.60
N MET A 8 -7.06 -3.55 -9.80
CA MET A 8 -6.42 -3.92 -8.53
C MET A 8 -6.41 -5.44 -8.40
N VAL A 9 -5.27 -6.01 -8.00
CA VAL A 9 -5.10 -7.42 -7.61
C VAL A 9 -4.40 -7.42 -6.27
N HIS A 10 -5.13 -7.57 -5.17
CA HIS A 10 -4.56 -7.47 -3.84
C HIS A 10 -3.26 -8.30 -3.70
N PRO A 11 -2.16 -7.69 -3.21
CA PRO A 11 -2.03 -6.32 -2.70
C PRO A 11 -1.57 -5.25 -3.72
N PHE A 12 -1.51 -5.57 -5.00
CA PHE A 12 -0.99 -4.69 -6.06
C PHE A 12 -2.08 -3.83 -6.71
N SER A 13 -1.70 -2.60 -7.07
CA SER A 13 -2.44 -1.74 -7.99
C SER A 13 -1.81 -1.79 -9.37
N ALA A 14 -2.65 -1.89 -10.41
CA ALA A 14 -2.20 -1.80 -11.79
C ALA A 14 -2.09 -0.34 -12.30
N ILE A 15 -2.51 0.63 -11.48
CA ILE A 15 -2.41 2.06 -11.78
C ILE A 15 -1.53 2.75 -10.74
N ALA A 16 -0.95 3.89 -11.11
CA ALA A 16 -0.18 4.69 -10.17
C ALA A 16 -1.07 5.20 -9.03
N THR A 17 -0.54 5.14 -7.82
CA THR A 17 -1.16 5.63 -6.58
C THR A 17 -0.11 6.35 -5.76
N ASP A 18 -0.54 7.00 -4.68
CA ASP A 18 0.35 7.64 -3.71
C ASP A 18 1.01 6.64 -2.74
N PHE A 19 0.77 5.34 -2.88
CA PHE A 19 1.39 4.31 -2.05
C PHE A 19 2.42 3.53 -2.87
N VAL A 20 3.67 3.97 -2.78
CA VAL A 20 4.75 3.48 -3.64
C VAL A 20 5.68 2.59 -2.83
N VAL A 21 5.83 1.33 -3.25
CA VAL A 21 6.73 0.36 -2.63
C VAL A 21 7.99 0.22 -3.44
N HIS A 22 9.14 0.28 -2.79
CA HIS A 22 10.45 0.01 -3.37
C HIS A 22 11.09 -1.18 -2.67
N ALA A 23 11.25 -2.28 -3.39
CA ALA A 23 11.83 -3.51 -2.86
C ALA A 23 12.37 -4.39 -4.00
N ALA A 24 13.40 -5.18 -3.70
CA ALA A 24 14.04 -6.09 -4.66
C ALA A 24 14.45 -5.42 -5.99
N GLY A 25 14.87 -4.14 -5.95
CA GLY A 25 15.25 -3.37 -7.14
C GLY A 25 14.09 -2.96 -8.05
N GLN A 26 12.85 -3.15 -7.60
CA GLN A 26 11.65 -2.82 -8.35
C GLN A 26 10.78 -1.80 -7.59
N GLN A 27 9.88 -1.16 -8.34
CA GLN A 27 8.85 -0.28 -7.82
C GLN A 27 7.47 -0.89 -8.06
N TRP A 28 6.61 -0.83 -7.05
CA TRP A 28 5.23 -1.32 -7.11
C TRP A 28 4.27 -0.25 -6.60
N TYR A 29 3.03 -0.29 -7.06
CA TYR A 29 1.94 0.55 -6.54
C TYR A 29 1.00 -0.30 -5.67
N ALA A 30 0.60 0.26 -4.53
CA ALA A 30 -0.37 -0.32 -3.61
C ALA A 30 -1.64 0.53 -3.55
N ASN A 31 -2.75 0.01 -3.02
CA ASN A 31 -3.96 0.82 -2.88
C ASN A 31 -4.00 1.60 -1.56
N CYS A 32 -3.34 1.07 -0.52
CA CYS A 32 -3.29 1.67 0.81
C CYS A 32 -2.04 1.18 1.58
N VAL A 33 -1.89 1.60 2.84
CA VAL A 33 -0.77 1.19 3.69
C VAL A 33 -0.75 -0.31 3.97
N TRP A 34 -1.92 -0.94 4.17
CA TRP A 34 -2.02 -2.39 4.38
C TRP A 34 -1.50 -3.16 3.18
N ASP A 35 -1.90 -2.76 1.98
CA ASP A 35 -1.45 -3.34 0.72
C ASP A 35 0.05 -3.11 0.52
N GLY A 36 0.56 -1.90 0.78
CA GLY A 36 1.98 -1.59 0.63
C GLY A 36 2.88 -2.43 1.54
N LEU A 37 2.48 -2.61 2.80
CA LEU A 37 3.19 -3.50 3.74
C LEU A 37 3.03 -4.98 3.34
N SER A 38 1.88 -5.38 2.79
CA SER A 38 1.66 -6.73 2.28
C SER A 38 2.55 -7.04 1.07
N ILE A 39 2.75 -6.09 0.16
CA ILE A 39 3.73 -6.22 -0.94
C ILE A 39 5.11 -6.49 -0.36
N LEU A 40 5.58 -5.70 0.62
CA LEU A 40 6.88 -5.91 1.28
C LEU A 40 6.98 -7.29 1.93
N GLY A 41 5.88 -7.81 2.50
CA GLY A 41 5.82 -9.18 3.01
C GLY A 41 5.94 -10.28 1.93
N ILE A 42 5.61 -9.98 0.67
CA ILE A 42 5.70 -10.93 -0.46
C ILE A 42 7.05 -10.81 -1.18
N VAL A 43 7.47 -9.59 -1.51
CA VAL A 43 8.62 -9.34 -2.39
C VAL A 43 9.93 -9.14 -1.63
N GLY A 44 9.86 -8.91 -0.32
CA GLY A 44 11.00 -8.71 0.57
C GLY A 44 11.12 -7.28 1.11
N ASP A 45 12.09 -7.10 1.99
CA ASP A 45 12.41 -5.85 2.67
C ASP A 45 12.64 -4.68 1.71
N GLY A 46 12.36 -3.48 2.21
CA GLY A 46 12.35 -2.27 1.39
C GLY A 46 11.68 -1.10 2.10
N LYS A 47 11.05 -0.22 1.32
CA LYS A 47 10.32 0.94 1.84
C LYS A 47 8.97 1.12 1.17
N LEU A 48 8.02 1.66 1.91
CA LEU A 48 6.76 2.20 1.41
C LEU A 48 6.76 3.71 1.64
N GLU A 49 6.51 4.46 0.58
CA GLU A 49 6.38 5.92 0.61
C GLU A 49 4.95 6.33 0.29
N THR A 50 4.44 7.31 1.05
CA THR A 50 3.12 7.93 0.85
C THR A 50 3.08 9.32 1.48
N HIS A 51 1.90 9.90 1.66
CA HIS A 51 1.74 11.18 2.32
C HIS A 51 0.52 11.21 3.26
N SER A 52 0.55 12.13 4.22
CA SER A 52 -0.58 12.36 5.13
C SER A 52 -1.78 12.89 4.34
N PRO A 53 -2.97 12.25 4.44
CA PRO A 53 -4.17 12.77 3.77
C PRO A 53 -4.64 14.11 4.35
N GLN A 54 -4.23 14.46 5.58
CA GLN A 54 -4.60 15.72 6.22
C GLN A 54 -3.66 16.86 5.87
N THR A 55 -2.35 16.60 5.80
CA THR A 55 -1.33 17.67 5.69
C THR A 55 -0.52 17.61 4.41
N GLY A 56 -0.58 16.52 3.64
CA GLY A 56 0.28 16.28 2.48
C GLY A 56 1.75 16.01 2.83
N ALA A 57 2.12 15.99 4.12
CA ALA A 57 3.49 15.73 4.53
C ALA A 57 3.91 14.30 4.13
N PRO A 58 5.14 14.09 3.63
CA PRO A 58 5.61 12.77 3.24
C PRO A 58 5.69 11.85 4.46
N ILE A 59 5.29 10.59 4.24
CA ILE A 59 5.35 9.51 5.22
C ILE A 59 6.14 8.36 4.59
N ARG A 60 7.02 7.76 5.38
CA ARG A 60 7.80 6.59 4.98
C ARG A 60 7.71 5.49 6.03
N PHE A 61 7.59 4.27 5.55
CA PHE A 61 7.70 3.05 6.34
C PHE A 61 8.92 2.29 5.81
N ASP A 62 9.89 2.03 6.67
CA ASP A 62 11.05 1.19 6.36
C ASP A 62 10.82 -0.21 6.91
N VAL A 63 11.10 -1.23 6.10
CA VAL A 63 11.02 -2.64 6.51
C VAL A 63 12.38 -3.29 6.34
N LEU A 64 12.93 -3.77 7.46
CA LEU A 64 14.20 -4.49 7.52
C LEU A 64 14.06 -5.65 8.49
N ASP A 65 14.51 -6.84 8.08
CA ASP A 65 14.36 -8.11 8.80
C ASP A 65 12.90 -8.35 9.23
N GLY A 66 11.94 -8.02 8.34
CA GLY A 66 10.51 -8.11 8.60
C GLY A 66 9.97 -7.15 9.67
N ARG A 67 10.75 -6.17 10.10
CA ARG A 67 10.34 -5.16 11.10
C ARG A 67 10.07 -3.82 10.45
N VAL A 68 8.88 -3.29 10.70
CA VAL A 68 8.46 -1.96 10.24
C VAL A 68 8.99 -0.88 11.19
N THR A 69 9.61 0.16 10.64
CA THR A 69 10.06 1.37 11.36
C THR A 69 9.34 2.59 10.79
N THR A 70 8.56 3.26 11.64
CA THR A 70 7.85 4.51 11.36
C THR A 70 7.31 5.09 12.67
N ASP A 71 6.99 6.38 12.70
CA ASP A 71 6.20 7.04 13.76
C ASP A 71 4.75 7.30 13.33
N ALA A 72 4.38 6.91 12.10
CA ALA A 72 3.05 7.12 11.56
C ALA A 72 1.98 6.21 12.21
N ILE A 73 0.74 6.69 12.22
CA ILE A 73 -0.44 5.92 12.63
C ILE A 73 -1.22 5.53 11.38
N VAL A 74 -1.53 4.24 11.25
CA VAL A 74 -2.41 3.72 10.20
C VAL A 74 -3.83 3.62 10.74
N HIS A 75 -4.78 4.22 10.03
CA HIS A 75 -6.20 4.15 10.38
C HIS A 75 -6.97 3.34 9.33
N PHE A 76 -7.64 2.28 9.77
CA PHE A 76 -8.51 1.46 8.94
C PHE A 76 -9.96 1.86 9.19
N LEU A 77 -10.58 2.51 8.20
CA LEU A 77 -11.96 3.03 8.33
C LEU A 77 -13.00 1.89 8.31
N VAL A 78 -12.73 0.86 7.53
CA VAL A 78 -13.63 -0.28 7.34
C VAL A 78 -13.17 -1.45 8.23
N PRO A 79 -14.08 -2.22 8.85
CA PRO A 79 -13.70 -3.46 9.51
C PRO A 79 -13.12 -4.47 8.50
N ALA A 80 -12.00 -5.13 8.82
CA ALA A 80 -11.29 -6.03 7.90
C ALA A 80 -12.19 -7.05 7.19
N ARG A 81 -13.18 -7.64 7.88
CA ARG A 81 -14.17 -8.56 7.30
C ARG A 81 -15.03 -8.00 6.14
N ARG A 82 -14.95 -6.70 5.86
CA ARG A 82 -15.68 -5.99 4.80
C ARG A 82 -14.79 -5.34 3.75
N PHE A 83 -13.46 -5.51 3.83
CA PHE A 83 -12.56 -4.88 2.86
C PHE A 83 -12.84 -5.30 1.40
N TRP A 84 -13.40 -6.50 1.20
CA TRP A 84 -13.74 -7.03 -0.11
C TRP A 84 -15.16 -6.67 -0.58
N ASP A 85 -15.94 -5.96 0.24
CA ASP A 85 -17.25 -5.45 -0.18
C ASP A 85 -17.09 -4.38 -1.27
N ASP A 86 -16.06 -3.53 -1.11
CA ASP A 86 -15.64 -2.53 -2.09
C ASP A 86 -14.15 -2.17 -1.87
N ILE A 87 -13.27 -2.73 -2.70
CA ILE A 87 -11.81 -2.50 -2.62
C ILE A 87 -11.40 -1.10 -3.09
N GLY A 88 -12.25 -0.42 -3.86
CA GLY A 88 -11.98 0.95 -4.30
C GLY A 88 -12.26 1.98 -3.21
N PHE A 89 -13.14 1.64 -2.26
CA PHE A 89 -13.50 2.49 -1.13
C PHE A 89 -12.68 2.20 0.14
N THR A 90 -12.30 0.93 0.33
CA THR A 90 -11.60 0.46 1.53
C THR A 90 -10.16 0.93 1.59
#